data_AF-A0A382U747-F1
#
_entry.id   AF-A0A382U747-F1
#
_cell.length_a   1.000
_cell.length_b   1.000
_cell.length_c   1.000
_cell.angle_alpha   90.00
_cell.angle_beta   90.00
_cell.angle_gamma   90.00
#
_symmetry.space_group_name_H-M   'P 1'
#
loop_
_entity.id
_entity.type
_entity.pdbx_description
1 polymer ?
#
loop_
_entity_poly.entity_id
_entity_poly.type
_entity_poly.pdbx_seq_one_letter_code
_entity_poly.pdbx_strand_id
1 'polypeptide(L)' 'YAAANGVAGYAKSLDQAKNDTRVQGNPLIIRAASTSGSTSADVIISNADAGKLAVADGAAGLLKNCRVMFVLD' A
#
# COMPACT_ATOMS: atom_id res chain seq x y z
N TYR A 1 -15.44 -2.28 -5.77
CA TYR A 1 -14.26 -3.15 -5.56
C TYR A 1 -14.04 -3.45 -4.09
N ALA A 2 -13.94 -2.44 -3.21
CA ALA A 2 -13.69 -2.61 -1.77
C ALA A 2 -14.64 -3.59 -1.05
N ALA A 3 -15.94 -3.60 -1.36
CA ALA A 3 -16.89 -4.53 -0.73
C ALA A 3 -16.58 -6.01 -0.97
N ALA A 4 -15.94 -6.35 -2.10
CA ALA A 4 -15.62 -7.74 -2.45
C ALA A 4 -14.16 -8.12 -2.15
N ASN A 5 -13.25 -7.14 -2.08
CA ASN A 5 -11.80 -7.40 -2.02
C ASN A 5 -11.09 -6.68 -0.85
N GLY A 6 -11.82 -5.88 -0.06
CA GLY A 6 -11.21 -4.99 0.93
C GLY A 6 -10.45 -3.81 0.31
N VAL A 7 -9.96 -2.91 1.16
CA VAL A 7 -9.25 -1.67 0.75
C VAL A 7 -7.74 -1.86 0.60
N ALA A 8 -7.18 -2.86 1.26
CA ALA A 8 -5.77 -3.27 1.17
C ALA A 8 -5.66 -4.80 1.28
N GLY A 9 -4.57 -5.36 0.76
CA GLY A 9 -4.20 -6.76 1.02
C GLY A 9 -2.94 -6.84 1.88
N TYR A 10 -2.60 -8.04 2.33
CA TYR A 10 -1.47 -8.28 3.23
C TYR A 10 -0.62 -9.43 2.68
N ALA A 11 0.70 -9.31 2.79
CA ALA A 11 1.65 -10.33 2.38
C ALA A 11 2.75 -10.50 3.43
N LYS A 12 3.35 -11.68 3.49
CA LYS A 12 4.45 -12.01 4.41
C LYS A 12 5.83 -11.61 3.91
N SER A 13 5.92 -11.18 2.64
CA SER A 13 7.17 -10.73 2.04
C SER A 13 6.91 -9.77 0.88
N LEU A 14 7.94 -8.98 0.55
CA LEU A 14 7.89 -8.06 -0.57
C LEU A 14 7.72 -8.80 -1.91
N ASP A 15 8.32 -9.99 -2.05
CA ASP A 15 8.22 -10.77 -3.28
C ASP A 15 6.81 -11.34 -3.47
N GLN A 16 6.18 -11.83 -2.40
CA GLN A 16 4.77 -12.22 -2.47
C GLN A 16 3.88 -11.03 -2.86
N ALA A 17 4.09 -9.86 -2.24
CA ALA A 17 3.29 -8.67 -2.55
C ALA A 17 3.45 -8.24 -4.01
N LYS A 18 4.67 -8.22 -4.55
CA LYS A 18 4.94 -7.82 -5.95
C LYS A 18 4.26 -8.72 -6.98
N ASN A 19 4.07 -10.00 -6.65
CA ASN A 19 3.40 -10.97 -7.51
C ASN A 19 1.88 -11.01 -7.33
N ASP A 20 1.32 -10.25 -6.36
CA ASP A 20 -0.12 -10.20 -6.15
C ASP A 20 -0.82 -9.39 -7.25
N THR A 21 -1.89 -9.97 -7.80
CA THR A 21 -2.69 -9.36 -8.87
C THR A 21 -3.26 -7.97 -8.52
N ARG A 22 -3.38 -7.63 -7.24
CA ARG A 22 -3.80 -6.30 -6.74
C ARG A 22 -2.80 -5.20 -7.13
N VAL A 23 -1.50 -5.48 -7.04
CA VAL A 23 -0.41 -4.47 -7.21
C VAL A 23 0.60 -4.83 -8.30
N GLN A 24 0.39 -5.92 -9.03
CA GLN A 24 1.25 -6.36 -10.14
C GLN A 24 1.55 -5.26 -11.19
N GLY A 25 2.67 -5.41 -11.88
CA GLY A 25 3.20 -4.45 -12.85
C GLY A 25 4.44 -3.74 -12.28
N ASN A 26 4.30 -2.46 -11.94
CA ASN A 26 5.38 -1.65 -11.37
C ASN A 26 4.89 -0.94 -10.10
N PRO A 27 4.78 -1.64 -8.95
CA PRO A 27 4.29 -1.04 -7.71
C PRO A 27 5.28 -0.03 -7.13
N LEU A 28 4.76 1.06 -6.55
CA LEU A 28 5.53 1.98 -5.73
C LEU A 28 5.80 1.32 -4.36
N ILE A 29 7.07 1.14 -4.01
CA ILE A 29 7.49 0.51 -2.75
C ILE A 29 7.87 1.62 -1.77
N ILE A 30 7.18 1.67 -0.63
CA ILE A 30 7.41 2.65 0.44
C ILE A 30 7.73 1.90 1.73
N ARG A 31 8.77 2.35 2.44
CA ARG A 31 9.08 1.85 3.78
C ARG A 31 8.28 2.64 4.81
N ALA A 32 7.58 1.94 5.69
CA ALA A 32 6.92 2.54 6.84
C ALA A 32 7.96 3.22 7.76
N ALA A 33 7.64 4.41 8.25
CA ALA A 33 8.42 5.12 9.24
C ALA A 33 8.06 4.67 10.66
N SER A 34 6.77 4.48 10.92
CA SER A 34 6.23 4.01 12.20
C SER A 34 4.78 3.53 12.03
N THR A 35 4.17 3.13 13.13
CA THR A 35 2.72 2.82 13.21
C THR A 35 2.06 3.64 14.32
N SER A 36 0.79 3.99 14.16
CA SER A 36 -0.01 4.66 15.19
C SER A 36 -1.32 3.93 15.52
N GLY A 37 -2.05 4.45 16.51
CA GLY A 37 -3.29 3.86 17.01
C GLY A 37 -3.06 2.84 18.13
N SER A 38 -4.11 2.55 18.89
CA SER A 38 -4.06 1.60 20.02
C SER A 38 -3.72 0.16 19.59
N THR A 39 -3.93 -0.17 18.32
CA THR A 39 -3.64 -1.47 17.71
C THR A 39 -2.46 -1.43 16.73
N SER A 40 -1.76 -0.29 16.61
CA SER A 40 -0.65 -0.12 15.66
C SER A 40 -1.04 -0.44 14.20
N ALA A 41 -2.30 -0.24 13.84
CA ALA A 41 -2.84 -0.57 12.51
C ALA A 41 -2.64 0.55 11.47
N ASP A 42 -2.29 1.76 11.91
CA ASP A 42 -2.13 2.90 11.02
C ASP A 42 -0.66 3.05 10.64
N VAL A 43 -0.31 2.78 9.39
CA VAL A 43 1.07 2.91 8.90
C VAL A 43 1.38 4.37 8.57
N ILE A 44 2.44 4.90 9.19
CA ILE A 44 2.94 6.26 8.95
C ILE A 44 4.10 6.19 7.96
N ILE A 45 4.07 7.07 6.96
CA ILE A 45 5.12 7.22 5.94
C ILE A 45 5.73 8.62 6.02
N SER A 46 6.93 8.80 5.44
CA SER A 46 7.56 10.11 5.38
C SER A 46 6.78 11.08 4.47
N ASN A 47 6.88 12.39 4.71
CA ASN A 47 6.27 13.39 3.82
C ASN A 47 6.80 13.29 2.38
N ALA A 48 8.08 12.93 2.21
CA ALA A 48 8.68 12.74 0.90
C ALA A 48 8.02 11.57 0.14
N ASP A 49 7.74 10.46 0.83
CA ASP A 49 7.07 9.32 0.22
C ASP A 49 5.57 9.55 0.03
N ALA A 50 4.93 10.33 0.91
CA ALA A 50 3.55 10.79 0.71
C ALA A 50 3.43 11.62 -0.58
N GLY A 51 4.41 12.48 -0.88
CA GLY A 51 4.47 13.21 -2.15
C GLY A 51 4.54 12.29 -3.37
N LYS A 52 5.40 11.26 -3.32
CA LYS A 52 5.49 10.25 -4.40
C LYS A 52 4.19 9.47 -4.55
N LEU A 53 3.56 9.10 -3.44
CA LEU A 53 2.27 8.40 -3.42
C LEU A 53 1.17 9.24 -4.05
N ALA A 54 1.08 10.54 -3.72
CA ALA A 54 0.08 11.44 -4.30
C ALA A 54 0.24 11.57 -5.82
N VAL A 55 1.48 11.67 -6.33
CA VAL A 55 1.76 11.71 -7.77
C VAL A 55 1.37 10.39 -8.44
N ALA A 56 1.77 9.25 -7.85
CA ALA A 56 1.46 7.93 -8.38
C ALA A 56 -0.06 7.65 -8.39
N ASP A 57 -0.76 8.07 -7.33
CA ASP A 57 -2.22 7.96 -7.24
C ASP A 57 -2.92 8.87 -8.27
N GLY A 58 -2.46 10.10 -8.46
CA GLY A 58 -2.99 10.98 -9.50
C GLY A 58 -2.87 10.39 -10.91
N ALA A 59 -1.77 9.69 -11.20
CA ALA A 59 -1.53 9.07 -12.50
C ALA A 59 -2.28 7.74 -12.70
N ALA A 60 -2.30 6.86 -11.68
CA ALA A 60 -2.76 5.48 -11.82
C ALA A 60 -4.03 5.15 -11.01
N GLY A 61 -4.51 6.08 -10.18
CA GLY A 61 -5.68 5.90 -9.32
C GLY A 61 -5.56 4.72 -8.36
N LEU A 62 -4.39 4.56 -7.74
CA LEU A 62 -4.06 3.41 -6.91
C LEU A 62 -5.00 3.30 -5.70
N LEU A 63 -5.26 4.39 -5.00
CA LEU A 63 -6.08 4.44 -3.79
C LEU A 63 -7.57 4.24 -4.12
N LYS A 64 -8.10 4.93 -5.14
CA LYS A 64 -9.50 4.76 -5.57
C LYS A 64 -9.80 3.33 -6.06
N ASN A 65 -8.79 2.65 -6.59
CA ASN A 65 -8.90 1.28 -7.09
C ASN A 65 -8.44 0.23 -6.06
N CYS A 66 -8.16 0.62 -4.81
CA CYS A 66 -7.72 -0.27 -3.73
C CYS A 66 -6.47 -1.11 -4.05
N ARG A 67 -5.55 -0.56 -4.86
CA ARG A 67 -4.29 -1.19 -5.27
C ARG A 67 -3.20 -0.98 -4.23
N VAL A 68 -3.42 -1.49 -3.03
CA VAL A 68 -2.54 -1.32 -1.87
C VAL A 68 -2.27 -2.67 -1.21
N MET A 69 -0.99 -2.97 -0.94
CA MET A 69 -0.56 -4.14 -0.19
C MET A 69 0.32 -3.70 0.98
N PHE A 70 0.04 -4.22 2.17
CA PHE A 70 0.92 -4.12 3.34
C PHE A 70 1.78 -5.37 3.43
N VAL A 71 3.08 -5.20 3.68
CA VAL A 71 4.00 -6.29 3.95
C VAL A 71 4.27 -6.32 5.44
N LEU A 72 3.93 -7.43 6.08
CA LEU A 72 4.09 -7.68 7.51
C LEU A 72 4.87 -9.00 7.70
N ASP A 73 5.49 -9.19 8.86
CA ASP A 73 6.13 -10.46 9.24
C ASP A 73 5.12 -11.51 9.74
#